data_AF-A0A956DWG9-F1
#
_entry.id   AF-A0A956DWG9-F1
#
_cell.length_a   1.000
_cell.length_b   1.000
_cell.length_c   1.000
_cell.angle_alpha   90.00
_cell.angle_beta   90.00
_cell.angle_gamma   90.00
#
_symmetry.space_group_name_H-M   'P 1'
#
loop_
_entity.id
_entity.type
_entity.pdbx_description
1 polymer ?
#
loop_
_entity_poly.entity_id
_entity_poly.type
_entity_poly.pdbx_seq_one_letter_code
_entity_poly.pdbx_strand_id
1 'polypeptide(L)' 'MVPPLPPQVLEAIPDVRDGLTRPERVVLTVLHEVQRERGGRNVPTAMLYGRVVERLDMSEAELVRILQRLGAASPP' A
#
# COMPACT_ATOMS: atom_id res chain seq x y z
N MET A 1 31.01 4.52 11.26
CA MET A 1 29.98 3.58 10.75
C MET A 1 28.65 4.07 11.29
N VAL A 2 27.74 4.56 10.44
CA VAL A 2 26.40 4.97 10.88
C VAL A 2 25.59 3.68 11.07
N PRO A 3 24.94 3.46 12.22
CA PRO A 3 24.10 2.27 12.40
C PRO A 3 22.98 2.27 11.36
N PRO A 4 22.57 1.09 10.84
CA PRO A 4 21.44 1.02 9.95
C PRO A 4 20.20 1.59 10.66
N LEU A 5 19.38 2.32 9.91
CA LEU A 5 18.10 2.81 10.44
C LEU A 5 17.23 1.61 10.85
N PRO A 6 16.38 1.75 11.88
CA PRO A 6 15.41 0.73 12.23
C PRO A 6 14.56 0.36 11.01
N PRO A 7 14.17 -0.92 10.83
CA PRO A 7 13.37 -1.35 9.69
C PRO A 7 12.11 -0.50 9.49
N GLN A 8 11.45 -0.10 10.57
CA GLN A 8 10.22 0.71 10.51
C GLN A 8 10.48 2.10 9.89
N VAL A 9 11.66 2.66 10.14
CA VAL A 9 12.06 3.95 9.55
C VAL A 9 12.32 3.77 8.06
N LEU A 10 12.98 2.68 7.67
CA LEU A 10 13.23 2.38 6.25
C LEU A 10 11.93 2.18 5.46
N GLU A 11 10.90 1.60 6.08
CA GLU A 11 9.60 1.38 5.42
C GLU A 11 8.84 2.68 5.16
N ALA A 12 9.04 3.69 6.00
CA ALA A 12 8.41 5.01 5.88
C ALA A 12 9.15 5.96 4.91
N ILE A 13 10.40 5.64 4.53
CA ILE A 13 11.17 6.44 3.58
C ILE A 13 10.71 6.12 2.15
N PRO A 14 10.24 7.13 1.38
CA PRO A 14 9.90 6.92 -0.02
C PRO A 14 11.14 6.58 -0.86
N ASP A 15 10.99 5.64 -1.79
CA ASP A 15 12.04 5.36 -2.78
C ASP A 15 12.15 6.53 -3.76
N VAL A 16 13.37 6.94 -4.09
CA VAL A 16 13.65 8.10 -4.97
C VAL A 16 13.13 7.89 -6.39
N ARG A 17 12.97 6.64 -6.84
CA ARG A 17 12.57 6.32 -8.21
C ARG A 17 11.09 6.51 -8.47
N ASP A 18 10.26 6.12 -7.50
CA ASP A 18 8.80 6.09 -7.63
C ASP A 18 8.08 6.98 -6.61
N GLY A 19 8.79 7.50 -5.61
CA GLY A 19 8.20 8.28 -4.52
C GLY A 19 7.32 7.45 -3.58
N LEU A 20 7.34 6.13 -3.67
CA LEU A 20 6.50 5.23 -2.90
C LEU A 20 7.22 4.70 -1.66
N THR A 21 6.48 4.66 -0.55
CA THR A 21 6.89 3.89 0.63
C THR A 21 6.70 2.39 0.39
N ARG A 22 7.31 1.54 1.24
CA ARG A 22 7.11 0.08 1.15
C ARG A 22 5.62 -0.31 1.23
N PRO A 23 4.82 0.23 2.18
CA PRO A 23 3.39 -0.06 2.24
C PRO A 23 2.61 0.37 0.99
N GLU A 24 2.89 1.56 0.43
CA GLU A 24 2.25 2.03 -0.80
C GLU A 24 2.51 1.11 -1.99
N ARG A 25 3.77 0.67 -2.15
CA ARG A 25 4.14 -0.27 -3.22
C ARG A 25 3.47 -1.63 -3.06
N VAL A 26 3.35 -2.12 -1.83
CA VAL A 26 2.60 -3.35 -1.54
C VAL A 26 1.13 -3.18 -1.94
N VAL A 27 0.47 -2.10 -1.51
CA VAL A 27 -0.94 -1.82 -1.85
C VAL A 27 -1.16 -1.78 -3.36
N LEU A 28 -0.29 -1.09 -4.12
CA LEU A 28 -0.38 -1.04 -5.58
C LEU A 28 -0.14 -2.40 -6.25
N THR A 29 0.82 -3.19 -5.74
CA THR A 29 1.08 -4.55 -6.24
C THR A 29 -0.14 -5.44 -6.04
N VAL A 30 -0.71 -5.45 -4.82
CA VAL A 30 -1.91 -6.23 -4.51
C VAL A 30 -3.10 -5.77 -5.36
N LEU A 31 -3.31 -4.46 -5.48
CA LEU A 31 -4.36 -3.92 -6.31
C LEU A 31 -4.24 -4.41 -7.76
N HIS A 32 -3.03 -4.39 -8.32
CA HIS A 32 -2.77 -4.86 -9.68
C HIS A 32 -3.09 -6.35 -9.86
N GLU A 33 -2.63 -7.20 -8.94
CA GLU A 33 -2.89 -8.64 -8.96
C GLU A 33 -4.39 -8.93 -8.89
N VAL A 34 -5.10 -8.33 -7.93
CA VAL A 34 -6.53 -8.56 -7.75
C VAL A 34 -7.34 -8.02 -8.94
N GLN A 35 -6.93 -6.90 -9.54
CA GLN A 35 -7.54 -6.43 -10.79
C GLN A 35 -7.38 -7.47 -11.91
N ARG A 36 -6.20 -8.06 -12.07
CA ARG A 36 -5.94 -9.10 -13.08
C ARG A 36 -6.80 -10.35 -12.85
N GLU A 37 -6.87 -10.83 -11.61
CA GLU A 37 -7.72 -11.96 -11.21
C GLU A 37 -9.20 -11.71 -11.55
N ARG A 38 -9.63 -10.45 -11.48
CA ARG A 38 -11.02 -10.04 -11.74
C ARG A 38 -11.26 -9.59 -13.18
N GLY A 39 -10.30 -9.80 -14.07
CA GLY A 39 -10.42 -9.43 -15.48
C GLY A 39 -10.55 -7.91 -15.71
N GLY A 40 -9.80 -7.12 -14.93
CA GLY A 40 -9.77 -5.66 -15.05
C GLY A 40 -10.89 -4.90 -14.33
N ARG A 41 -11.72 -5.59 -13.53
CA ARG A 41 -12.83 -4.95 -12.79
C ARG A 41 -12.34 -4.22 -11.54
N ASN A 42 -13.04 -3.14 -11.16
CA ASN A 42 -12.81 -2.35 -9.94
C ASN A 42 -12.77 -3.21 -8.69
N VAL A 43 -11.66 -3.18 -7.94
CA VAL A 43 -11.46 -3.94 -6.70
C VAL A 43 -12.14 -3.25 -5.51
N PRO A 44 -13.10 -3.90 -4.82
CA PRO A 44 -13.66 -3.36 -3.58
C PRO A 44 -12.58 -3.14 -2.52
N THR A 45 -12.63 -2.01 -1.81
CA THR A 45 -11.64 -1.66 -0.77
C THR A 45 -11.51 -2.74 0.30
N ALA A 46 -12.62 -3.36 0.74
CA ALA A 46 -12.59 -4.45 1.71
C ALA A 46 -11.84 -5.69 1.18
N MET A 47 -11.99 -6.01 -0.11
CA MET A 47 -11.25 -7.10 -0.75
C MET A 47 -9.77 -6.77 -0.83
N LEU A 48 -9.43 -5.53 -1.23
CA LEU A 48 -8.05 -5.06 -1.23
C LEU A 48 -7.42 -5.16 0.15
N TYR A 49 -8.13 -4.71 1.20
CA TYR A 49 -7.67 -4.78 2.58
C TYR A 49 -7.33 -6.21 3.00
N GLY A 50 -8.25 -7.16 2.78
CA GLY A 50 -8.00 -8.58 3.09
C GLY A 50 -6.72 -9.11 2.44
N ARG A 51 -6.43 -8.71 1.20
CA ARG A 51 -5.26 -9.17 0.44
C ARG A 51 -3.96 -8.44 0.79
N VAL A 52 -4.05 -7.26 1.40
CA VAL A 52 -2.90 -6.49 1.89
C VAL A 52 -2.45 -7.01 3.24
N VAL A 53 -3.38 -7.32 4.15
CA VAL A 53 -3.05 -7.84 5.49
C VAL A 53 -2.42 -9.24 5.46
N GLU A 54 -2.60 -9.99 4.37
CA GLU A 54 -1.86 -11.22 4.09
C GLU A 54 -0.35 -10.99 3.87
N ARG A 55 0.08 -9.76 3.55
CA ARG A 55 1.46 -9.42 3.17
C ARG A 55 2.16 -8.46 4.14
N LEU A 56 1.40 -7.61 4.81
CA LEU A 56 1.90 -6.59 5.71
C LEU A 56 0.93 -6.42 6.87
N ASP A 57 1.44 -6.32 8.09
CA ASP A 57 0.64 -5.84 9.21
C ASP A 57 0.24 -4.38 8.96
N MET A 58 -1.06 -4.13 8.84
CA MET A 58 -1.61 -2.84 8.45
C MET A 58 -3.03 -2.70 9.00
N SER A 59 -3.32 -1.56 9.64
CA SER A 59 -4.67 -1.21 10.03
C SER A 59 -5.51 -0.71 8.86
N GLU A 60 -6.83 -0.84 8.95
CA GLU A 60 -7.76 -0.27 7.96
C GLU A 60 -7.52 1.23 7.74
N ALA A 61 -7.29 1.97 8.82
CA ALA A 61 -7.02 3.41 8.76
C ALA A 61 -5.75 3.74 7.97
N GLU A 62 -4.70 2.93 8.08
CA GLU A 62 -3.48 3.09 7.28
C GLU A 62 -3.75 2.83 5.79
N LEU A 63 -4.52 1.80 5.45
CA LEU A 63 -4.89 1.55 4.06
C LEU A 63 -5.66 2.74 3.47
N VAL A 64 -6.64 3.29 4.19
CA VAL A 64 -7.42 4.44 3.73
C VAL A 64 -6.52 5.66 3.49
N ARG A 65 -5.57 5.94 4.39
CA ARG A 65 -4.60 7.03 4.22
C ARG A 65 -3.72 6.82 2.98
N ILE A 66 -3.27 5.59 2.75
CA ILE A 66 -2.50 5.24 1.54
C ILE A 66 -3.35 5.47 0.29
N LEU A 67 -4.60 5.02 0.27
CA LEU A 67 -5.50 5.21 -0.88
C LEU A 67 -5.79 6.69 -1.15
N GLN A 68 -5.95 7.52 -0.11
CA GLN A 68 -6.11 8.97 -0.24
C GLN A 68 -4.84 9.61 -0.81
N ARG A 69 -3.66 9.25 -0.30
CA ARG A 69 -2.37 9.72 -0.83
C ARG A 69 -2.18 9.35 -2.31
N LEU A 70 -2.63 8.16 -2.70
CA LEU A 70 -2.56 7.67 -4.09
C LEU A 70 -3.68 8.26 -4.98
N GLY A 71 -4.57 9.10 -4.45
CA GLY A 71 -5.67 9.71 -5.20
C GLY A 71 -6.83 8.77 -5.54
N ALA A 72 -6.88 7.58 -4.93
CA ALA A 72 -7.91 6.57 -5.17
C ALA A 72 -9.15 6.75 -4.29
N ALA A 73 -9.04 7.51 -3.19
CA ALA A 73 -10.14 7.85 -2.30
C ALA A 73 -10.18 9.37 -2.06
N SER A 74 -11.36 9.96 -2.09
CA SER A 74 -11.54 11.33 -1.60
C SER A 74 -11.50 11.35 -0.06
N PRO A 75 -10.95 12.41 0.57
CA PRO A 75 -11.13 12.61 2.00
C PRO A 75 -12.65 12.72 2.31
N PRO A 76 -13.08 12.27 3.50
CA PRO A 76 -14.48 12.41 3.93
C PRO A 76 -14.91 13.88 3.99
#